data_AF-A3IVQ8-F1
#
_entry.id   AF-A3IVQ8-F1
#
_cell.length_a   1.000
_cell.length_b   1.000
_cell.length_c   1.000
_cell.angle_alpha   90.00
_cell.angle_beta   90.00
_cell.angle_gamma   90.00
#
_symmetry.space_group_name_H-M   'P 1'
#
loop_
_entity.id
_entity.type
_entity.pdbx_description
1 polymer ?
#
loop_
_entity_poly.entity_id
_entity_poly.type
_entity_poly.pdbx_seq_one_letter_code
_entity_poly.pdbx_strand_id
1 'polypeptide(L)'
;MKKILFLTFIVSFFYLLKYNLVMALPIPSFYQGMPYNEARTKMLELGWQVPIINNSQDCQFMQDICKDYPEVNACSETGVSFCLFIFTDANGKQFKITTAGRDPLEMVNWRNE
;
A
#
# COMPACT_ATOMS: atom_id res chain seq x y z
N MET A 1 -1.03 53.75 1.87
CA MET A 1 -0.07 52.81 2.52
C MET A 1 -0.75 51.69 3.32
N LYS A 2 -1.70 51.97 4.23
CA LYS A 2 -2.42 50.92 5.00
C LYS A 2 -3.14 49.84 4.17
N LYS A 3 -3.72 50.18 3.00
CA LYS A 3 -4.43 49.22 2.13
C LYS A 3 -3.51 48.18 1.47
N ILE A 4 -2.28 48.58 1.12
CA ILE A 4 -1.28 47.70 0.48
C ILE A 4 -0.74 46.68 1.50
N LEU A 5 -0.56 47.11 2.75
CA LEU A 5 -0.09 46.26 3.86
C LEU A 5 -1.13 45.22 4.32
N PHE A 6 -2.41 45.52 4.12
CA PHE A 6 -3.51 44.58 4.42
C PHE A 6 -3.68 43.52 3.32
N LEU A 7 -3.48 43.91 2.07
CA LEU A 7 -3.53 43.02 0.90
C LEU A 7 -2.40 41.98 0.92
N THR A 8 -1.18 42.37 1.29
CA THR A 8 -0.05 41.43 1.41
C THR A 8 -0.25 40.40 2.52
N PHE A 9 -0.90 40.79 3.62
CA PHE A 9 -1.20 39.87 4.73
C PHE A 9 -2.21 38.79 4.31
N ILE A 10 -3.25 39.17 3.57
CA ILE A 10 -4.26 38.24 3.05
C ILE A 10 -3.64 37.25 2.04
N VAL A 11 -2.80 37.73 1.12
CA VAL A 11 -2.14 36.87 0.12
C VAL A 11 -1.19 35.87 0.78
N SER A 12 -0.43 36.30 1.81
CA SER A 12 0.42 35.40 2.60
C SER A 12 -0.38 34.33 3.36
N PHE A 13 -1.53 34.72 3.94
CA PHE A 13 -2.43 33.79 4.63
C PHE A 13 -3.02 32.72 3.70
N PHE A 14 -3.39 33.09 2.47
CA PHE A 14 -3.84 32.12 1.46
C PHE A 14 -2.71 31.23 0.90
N TYR A 15 -1.46 31.69 0.91
CA TYR A 15 -0.30 30.85 0.55
C TYR A 15 -0.01 29.78 1.62
N LEU A 16 -0.26 30.09 2.89
CA LEU A 16 -0.14 29.13 4.00
C LEU A 16 -1.30 28.14 4.05
N LEU A 17 -2.48 28.43 3.50
CA LEU A 17 -3.59 27.47 3.46
C LEU A 17 -3.43 26.35 2.40
N LYS A 18 -2.28 26.28 1.70
CA LYS A 18 -1.92 25.17 0.80
C LYS A 18 -1.33 23.95 1.52
N TYR A 19 -1.40 23.86 2.84
CA TYR A 19 -1.09 22.61 3.53
C TYR A 19 -2.18 21.59 3.20
N ASN A 20 -1.87 20.67 2.30
CA ASN A 20 -2.75 19.59 1.86
C ASN A 20 -3.24 18.79 3.07
N LEU A 21 -4.55 18.77 3.30
CA LEU A 21 -5.18 17.70 4.08
C LEU A 21 -5.16 16.44 3.19
N VAL A 22 -4.03 15.73 3.19
CA VAL A 22 -3.96 14.39 2.60
C VAL A 22 -4.68 13.46 3.58
N MET A 23 -5.84 12.98 3.19
CA MET A 23 -6.57 12.00 3.98
C MET A 23 -5.89 10.63 3.85
N ALA A 24 -5.68 9.97 4.99
CA ALA A 24 -5.22 8.59 5.01
C ALA A 24 -6.20 7.71 4.23
N LEU A 25 -5.68 6.78 3.42
CA LEU A 25 -6.52 5.83 2.71
C LEU A 25 -7.30 4.95 3.70
N PRO A 26 -8.55 4.57 3.38
CA PRO A 26 -9.33 3.69 4.23
C PRO A 26 -8.66 2.31 4.35
N ILE A 27 -8.83 1.69 5.51
CA ILE A 27 -8.41 0.31 5.76
C ILE A 27 -9.52 -0.62 5.21
N PRO A 28 -9.22 -1.53 4.28
CA PRO A 28 -10.21 -2.44 3.73
C PRO A 28 -10.73 -3.42 4.79
N SER A 29 -11.98 -3.88 4.62
CA SER A 29 -12.53 -4.95 5.44
C SER A 29 -12.00 -6.30 4.96
N PHE A 30 -11.15 -6.91 5.78
CA PHE A 30 -10.53 -8.21 5.54
C PHE A 30 -11.02 -9.27 6.54
N TYR A 31 -10.89 -10.53 6.15
CA TYR A 31 -11.15 -11.70 6.98
C TYR A 31 -10.09 -12.78 6.69
N GLN A 32 -9.80 -13.64 7.67
CA GLN A 32 -8.87 -14.75 7.48
C GLN A 32 -9.43 -15.77 6.49
N GLY A 33 -8.58 -16.32 5.63
CA GLY A 33 -8.98 -17.22 4.55
C GLY A 33 -9.47 -16.50 3.29
N MET A 34 -9.51 -15.16 3.28
CA MET A 34 -9.86 -14.41 2.07
C MET A 34 -8.88 -14.74 0.93
N PRO A 35 -9.35 -15.07 -0.28
CA PRO A 35 -8.49 -15.21 -1.44
C PRO A 35 -7.69 -13.94 -1.72
N TYR A 36 -6.38 -14.06 -1.94
CA TYR A 36 -5.50 -12.91 -2.11
C TYR A 36 -5.90 -12.00 -3.27
N ASN A 37 -6.40 -12.57 -4.38
CA ASN A 37 -6.90 -11.81 -5.51
C ASN A 37 -8.09 -10.91 -5.13
N GLU A 38 -9.00 -11.36 -4.26
CA GLU A 38 -10.08 -10.53 -3.72
C GLU A 38 -9.50 -9.38 -2.88
N ALA A 39 -8.53 -9.70 -2.01
CA ALA A 39 -7.88 -8.72 -1.16
C ALA A 39 -7.16 -7.63 -1.97
N ARG A 40 -6.44 -8.05 -3.00
CA ARG A 40 -5.73 -7.17 -3.94
C ARG A 40 -6.68 -6.22 -4.63
N THR A 41 -7.81 -6.70 -5.14
CA THR A 41 -8.84 -5.86 -5.77
C THR A 41 -9.31 -4.78 -4.80
N LYS A 42 -9.63 -5.13 -3.55
CA LYS A 42 -10.05 -4.15 -2.53
C LYS A 42 -8.99 -3.09 -2.25
N MET A 43 -7.72 -3.48 -2.18
CA MET A 43 -6.61 -2.54 -1.99
C MET A 43 -6.57 -1.52 -3.14
N LEU A 44 -6.57 -2.01 -4.38
CA LEU A 44 -6.47 -1.17 -5.58
C LEU A 44 -7.69 -0.24 -5.73
N GLU A 45 -8.90 -0.73 -5.47
CA GLU A 45 -10.13 0.08 -5.51
C GLU A 45 -10.12 1.22 -4.49
N LEU A 46 -9.47 1.02 -3.34
CA LEU A 46 -9.33 2.04 -2.30
C LEU A 46 -8.15 3.00 -2.54
N GLY A 47 -7.46 2.88 -3.67
CA GLY A 47 -6.38 3.78 -4.07
C GLY A 47 -5.01 3.43 -3.50
N TRP A 48 -4.87 2.26 -2.85
CA TRP A 48 -3.56 1.73 -2.51
C TRP A 48 -2.80 1.33 -3.77
N GLN A 49 -1.49 1.56 -3.79
CA GLN A 49 -0.65 1.38 -4.97
C GLN A 49 0.27 0.18 -4.80
N VAL A 50 0.55 -0.50 -5.91
CA VAL A 50 1.61 -1.50 -5.96
C VAL A 50 2.96 -0.76 -6.00
N PRO A 51 3.89 -1.03 -5.08
CA PRO A 51 5.20 -0.40 -5.08
C PRO A 51 5.95 -0.76 -6.36
N ILE A 52 6.77 0.17 -6.84
CA ILE A 52 7.73 -0.09 -7.92
C ILE A 52 8.93 -0.82 -7.28
N ILE A 53 8.83 -2.14 -7.11
CA ILE A 53 9.91 -2.93 -6.55
C ILE A 53 10.88 -3.33 -7.68
N ASN A 54 12.01 -2.63 -7.75
CA ASN A 54 13.14 -3.07 -8.57
C ASN A 54 13.88 -4.16 -7.78
N ASN A 55 13.70 -5.42 -8.16
CA ASN A 55 14.42 -6.59 -7.63
C ASN A 55 14.08 -6.97 -6.17
N SER A 56 13.06 -7.83 -5.99
CA SER A 56 12.97 -8.68 -4.80
C SER A 56 13.99 -9.82 -4.96
N GLN A 57 15.13 -9.73 -4.26
CA GLN A 57 16.10 -10.83 -4.16
C GLN A 57 15.46 -12.12 -3.61
N ASP A 58 14.33 -12.00 -2.91
CA ASP A 58 13.59 -13.12 -2.30
C ASP A 58 12.65 -13.84 -3.28
N CYS A 59 12.52 -13.35 -4.52
CA CYS A 59 11.72 -14.02 -5.56
C CYS A 59 12.39 -15.25 -6.19
N GLN A 60 13.59 -15.63 -5.75
CA GLN A 60 14.28 -16.83 -6.26
C GLN A 60 13.47 -18.12 -6.06
N PHE A 61 12.67 -18.18 -4.98
CA PHE A 61 11.99 -19.38 -4.51
C PHE A 61 10.53 -19.50 -4.96
N MET A 62 9.88 -18.39 -5.34
CA MET A 62 8.49 -18.35 -5.79
C MET A 62 8.32 -17.46 -7.04
N GLN A 63 9.02 -17.84 -8.11
CA GLN A 63 9.07 -17.06 -9.35
C GLN A 63 7.69 -16.82 -9.98
N ASP A 64 6.79 -17.81 -9.95
CA ASP A 64 5.46 -17.69 -10.54
C ASP A 64 4.61 -16.64 -9.82
N ILE A 65 4.56 -16.67 -8.48
CA ILE A 65 3.83 -15.69 -7.67
C ILE A 65 4.43 -14.30 -7.86
N CYS A 66 5.75 -14.17 -7.86
CA CYS A 66 6.41 -12.89 -8.08
C CYS A 66 6.19 -12.32 -9.49
N LYS A 67 6.04 -13.18 -10.49
CA LYS A 67 5.75 -12.77 -11.87
C LYS A 67 4.33 -12.21 -11.98
N ASP A 68 3.39 -12.82 -11.27
CA ASP A 68 1.98 -12.43 -11.31
C ASP A 68 1.67 -11.24 -10.38
N TYR A 69 2.43 -11.08 -9.30
CA TYR A 69 2.20 -10.07 -8.26
C TYR A 69 3.47 -9.23 -8.00
N PRO A 70 3.62 -8.06 -8.65
CA PRO A 70 4.79 -7.19 -8.45
C PRO A 70 4.90 -6.59 -7.04
N GLU A 71 3.82 -6.62 -6.26
CA GLU A 71 3.78 -6.19 -4.85
C GLU A 71 4.36 -7.22 -3.86
N VAL A 72 4.79 -8.40 -4.33
CA VAL A 72 5.45 -9.40 -3.49
C VAL A 72 6.77 -8.83 -2.97
N ASN A 73 6.91 -8.81 -1.65
CA ASN A 73 8.14 -8.40 -1.00
C ASN A 73 9.04 -9.61 -0.73
N ALA A 74 8.49 -10.64 -0.09
CA ALA A 74 9.23 -11.84 0.29
C ALA A 74 8.30 -13.06 0.39
N CYS A 75 8.82 -14.25 0.09
CA CYS A 75 8.12 -15.53 0.30
C CYS A 75 9.04 -16.54 1.01
N SER A 76 8.45 -17.34 1.90
CA SER A 76 9.12 -18.48 2.55
C SER A 76 8.88 -19.74 1.74
N GLU A 77 9.93 -20.54 1.57
CA GLU A 77 9.90 -21.79 0.81
C GLU A 77 9.58 -23.02 1.66
N THR A 78 9.64 -22.91 3.00
CA THR A 78 9.46 -24.06 3.90
C THR A 78 8.08 -24.07 4.56
N GLY A 79 7.49 -25.27 4.65
CA GLY A 79 6.19 -25.48 5.28
C GLY A 79 5.02 -24.92 4.45
N VAL A 80 4.16 -24.13 5.09
CA VAL A 80 2.87 -23.63 4.54
C VAL A 80 3.05 -22.59 3.42
N SER A 81 4.29 -22.19 3.09
CA SER A 81 4.61 -21.22 2.03
C SER A 81 3.95 -19.85 2.28
N PHE A 82 4.54 -19.05 3.18
CA PHE A 82 4.01 -17.72 3.47
C PHE A 82 4.57 -16.68 2.49
N CYS A 83 3.74 -15.76 2.03
CA CYS A 83 4.18 -14.61 1.22
C CYS A 83 3.74 -13.29 1.86
N LEU A 84 4.62 -12.30 1.80
CA LEU A 84 4.39 -10.93 2.24
C LEU A 84 4.22 -10.04 1.00
N PHE A 85 3.09 -9.34 0.95
CA PHE A 85 2.75 -8.39 -0.10
C PHE A 85 2.70 -6.98 0.51
N ILE A 86 3.20 -5.99 -0.21
CA ILE A 86 3.25 -4.60 0.25
C ILE A 86 2.50 -3.71 -0.73
N PHE A 87 1.61 -2.89 -0.20
CA PHE A 87 1.01 -1.77 -0.91
C PHE A 87 1.45 -0.46 -0.27
N THR A 88 1.42 0.64 -1.03
CA THR A 88 1.76 1.96 -0.54
C THR A 88 0.67 2.98 -0.81
N ASP A 89 0.51 3.96 0.08
CA ASP A 89 -0.23 5.18 -0.25
C ASP A 89 0.67 6.20 -0.98
N ALA A 90 0.10 7.33 -1.38
CA ALA A 90 0.83 8.40 -2.07
C ALA A 90 1.92 9.08 -1.21
N ASN A 91 1.91 8.87 0.11
CA ASN A 91 2.91 9.38 1.05
C ASN A 91 3.99 8.34 1.37
N GLY A 92 3.90 7.13 0.80
CA GLY A 92 4.80 6.03 1.07
C GLY A 92 4.46 5.22 2.33
N LYS A 93 3.29 5.45 2.95
CA LYS A 93 2.79 4.61 4.04
C LYS A 93 2.55 3.20 3.54
N GLN A 94 2.98 2.18 4.29
CA GLN A 94 2.90 0.80 3.84
C GLN A 94 1.68 0.08 4.42
N PHE A 95 1.07 -0.74 3.59
CA PHE A 95 0.09 -1.73 4.01
C PHE A 95 0.60 -3.12 3.63
N LYS A 96 0.65 -4.01 4.61
CA LYS A 96 1.23 -5.34 4.46
C LYS A 96 0.14 -6.40 4.56
N ILE A 97 0.15 -7.33 3.62
CA ILE A 97 -0.72 -8.51 3.61
C ILE A 97 0.17 -9.75 3.66
N THR A 98 -0.15 -10.68 4.55
CA THR A 98 0.51 -11.98 4.62
C THR A 98 -0.48 -13.05 4.18
N THR A 99 -0.06 -13.88 3.24
CA THR A 99 -0.82 -15.06 2.80
C THR A 99 -0.09 -16.34 3.17
N ALA A 100 -0.84 -17.44 3.12
CA ALA A 100 -0.35 -18.81 3.19
C ALA A 100 -0.80 -19.57 1.95
N GLY A 101 -0.06 -20.62 1.58
CA GLY A 101 -0.36 -21.47 0.43
C GLY A 101 0.34 -21.02 -0.86
N ARG A 102 -0.04 -21.66 -1.97
CA ARG A 102 0.46 -21.36 -3.33
C ARG A 102 -0.67 -21.28 -4.33
N ASP A 103 -1.65 -22.17 -4.19
CA ASP A 103 -2.88 -22.17 -4.97
C ASP A 103 -3.98 -22.91 -4.16
N PRO A 104 -4.92 -22.20 -3.50
CA PRO A 104 -5.05 -20.75 -3.45
C PRO A 104 -4.04 -20.07 -2.51
N LEU A 105 -3.82 -18.77 -2.71
CA LEU A 105 -3.18 -17.89 -1.73
C LEU A 105 -4.26 -17.32 -0.82
N GLU A 106 -4.21 -17.65 0.47
CA GLU A 106 -5.21 -17.24 1.45
C GLU A 106 -4.63 -16.25 2.45
N MET A 107 -5.35 -15.17 2.73
CA MET A 107 -4.97 -14.18 3.73
C MET A 107 -4.94 -14.79 5.14
N VAL A 108 -3.81 -14.63 5.83
CA VAL A 108 -3.65 -15.05 7.23
C VAL A 108 -3.43 -13.86 8.17
N ASN A 109 -2.91 -12.74 7.66
CA ASN A 109 -2.66 -11.53 8.45
C ASN A 109 -2.60 -10.28 7.57
N TRP A 110 -2.83 -9.10 8.16
CA TRP A 110 -2.69 -7.80 7.50
C TRP A 110 -2.37 -6.69 8.52
N ARG A 111 -1.55 -5.71 8.13
CA ARG A 111 -1.15 -4.58 8.99
C ARG A 111 -1.00 -3.29 8.19
N ASN A 112 -1.38 -2.18 8.80
CA ASN A 112 -1.18 -0.82 8.28
C ASN A 112 -0.06 -0.16 9.11
N GLU A 113 1.07 0.17 8.48
CA GLU A 113 2.28 0.70 9.13
C GLU A 113 2.45 2.19 8.83
#